data_AF-A0A026WRC5-F1
#
_entry.id   AF-A0A026WRC5-F1
#
_cell.length_a   1.000
_cell.length_b   1.000
_cell.length_c   1.000
_cell.angle_alpha   90.00
_cell.angle_beta   90.00
_cell.angle_gamma   90.00
#
_symmetry.space_group_name_H-M   'P 1'
#
loop_
_entity.id
_entity.type
_entity.pdbx_description
1 polymer ?
#
loop_
_entity_poly.entity_id
_entity_poly.type
_entity_poly.pdbx_seq_one_letter_code
_entity_poly.pdbx_strand_id
1 'polypeptide(L)'
;IDKLKDANGYPLWKFQIGIYLEAAELLEVTQQQPTPAQLQSVEWKKKDAKARRIIVSTLEKHSLIHIVTCTTSYEMWQKLKEIYERDSQHQKCAPIQEFFEYKKGSDSNMATYITDKEGIPGVPLRF
;
A
#
# COMPACT_ATOMS: atom_id res chain seq x y z
N ILE A 1 -6.07 -19.71 -7.73
CA ILE A 1 -5.76 -18.45 -6.99
C ILE A 1 -5.12 -17.52 -7.99
N ASP A 2 -5.67 -16.32 -8.16
CA ASP A 2 -5.09 -15.30 -9.03
C ASP A 2 -3.76 -14.82 -8.47
N LYS A 3 -2.83 -14.47 -9.37
CA LYS A 3 -1.52 -13.95 -8.96
C LYS A 3 -1.63 -12.50 -8.54
N LEU A 4 -0.90 -12.13 -7.48
CA LEU A 4 -0.80 -10.73 -7.06
C LEU A 4 -0.08 -9.91 -8.14
N LYS A 5 -0.77 -8.89 -8.66
CA LYS A 5 -0.28 -7.99 -9.73
C LYS A 5 0.03 -6.57 -9.23
N ASP A 6 -0.71 -6.10 -8.25
CA ASP A 6 -0.66 -4.72 -7.77
C ASP A 6 -1.38 -4.58 -6.42
N ALA A 7 -1.30 -3.38 -5.83
CA ALA A 7 -1.88 -3.09 -4.52
C ALA A 7 -3.41 -3.20 -4.47
N ASN A 8 -4.14 -2.99 -5.58
CA ASN A 8 -5.60 -3.11 -5.57
C ASN A 8 -6.05 -4.56 -5.40
N GLY A 9 -5.27 -5.49 -5.97
CA GLY A 9 -5.51 -6.93 -5.80
C GLY A 9 -5.05 -7.49 -4.45
N TYR A 10 -4.26 -6.74 -3.68
CA TYR A 10 -3.65 -7.23 -2.44
C TYR A 10 -4.66 -7.65 -1.36
N PRO A 11 -5.74 -6.91 -1.05
CA PRO A 11 -6.70 -7.33 -0.03
C PRO A 11 -7.37 -8.66 -0.36
N LEU A 12 -7.76 -8.87 -1.62
CA LEU A 12 -8.39 -10.11 -2.08
C LEU A 12 -7.39 -11.28 -2.07
N TRP A 13 -6.18 -11.05 -2.58
CA TRP A 13 -5.12 -12.05 -2.55
C TRP A 13 -4.76 -12.47 -1.13
N LYS A 14 -4.61 -11.51 -0.20
CA LYS A 14 -4.32 -11.77 1.22
C LYS A 14 -5.39 -12.64 1.87
N PHE A 15 -6.66 -12.38 1.57
CA PHE A 15 -7.78 -13.19 2.05
C PHE A 15 -7.72 -14.62 1.49
N GLN A 16 -7.55 -14.79 0.18
CA GLN A 16 -7.49 -16.11 -0.46
C GLN A 16 -6.30 -16.95 0.05
N ILE A 17 -5.12 -16.35 0.16
CA ILE A 17 -3.92 -17.03 0.66
C ILE A 17 -4.04 -17.34 2.16
N GLY A 18 -4.65 -16.44 2.93
CA GLY A 18 -4.95 -16.68 4.35
C GLY A 18 -5.74 -17.97 4.54
N ILE A 19 -6.83 -18.14 3.80
CA ILE A 19 -7.65 -19.37 3.84
C ILE A 19 -6.85 -20.60 3.43
N TYR A 20 -6.03 -20.48 2.38
CA TYR A 20 -5.21 -21.60 1.90
C TYR A 20 -4.15 -22.03 2.92
N LEU A 21 -3.51 -21.08 3.60
CA LEU A 21 -2.53 -21.34 4.65
C LEU A 21 -3.20 -21.92 5.90
N GLU A 22 -4.40 -21.46 6.25
CA GLU A 22 -5.18 -22.00 7.36
C GLU A 22 -5.60 -23.45 7.11
N ALA A 23 -6.15 -23.74 5.93
CA ALA A 23 -6.54 -25.10 5.53
C ALA A 23 -5.34 -26.07 5.46
N ALA A 24 -4.13 -25.56 5.26
CA ALA A 24 -2.90 -26.34 5.23
C ALA A 24 -2.17 -26.42 6.58
N GLU A 25 -2.72 -25.80 7.65
CA GLU A 25 -2.08 -25.68 8.97
C GLU A 25 -0.71 -25.00 8.93
N LEU A 26 -0.56 -24.00 8.03
CA LEU A 26 0.67 -23.24 7.80
C LEU A 26 0.57 -21.78 8.25
N LEU A 27 -0.60 -21.35 8.72
CA LEU A 27 -0.82 -19.94 9.08
C LEU A 27 0.14 -19.49 10.21
N GLU A 28 0.42 -20.38 11.18
CA GLU A 28 1.30 -20.09 12.32
C GLU A 28 2.69 -19.60 11.89
N VAL A 29 3.30 -20.24 10.88
CA VAL A 29 4.68 -19.95 10.47
C VAL A 29 4.81 -18.64 9.70
N THR A 30 3.70 -18.12 9.18
CA THR A 30 3.64 -16.83 8.47
C THR A 30 3.33 -15.64 9.38
N GLN A 31 2.72 -15.89 10.54
CA GLN A 31 2.26 -14.83 11.45
C GLN A 31 3.19 -14.60 12.63
N GLN A 32 3.93 -15.63 13.04
CA GLN A 32 4.81 -15.56 14.21
C GLN A 32 6.27 -15.56 13.78
N GLN A 33 7.05 -14.64 14.34
CA GLN A 33 8.49 -14.67 14.18
C GLN A 33 9.05 -15.96 14.80
N PRO A 34 9.84 -16.74 14.07
CA PRO A 34 10.33 -18.00 14.60
C PRO A 34 11.34 -17.79 15.72
N THR A 35 11.18 -18.57 16.78
CA THR A 35 12.17 -18.68 17.85
C THR A 35 13.41 -19.44 17.37
N PRO A 36 14.59 -19.26 18.03
CA PRO A 36 15.79 -20.01 17.70
C PRO A 36 15.60 -21.54 17.72
N ALA A 37 14.76 -22.05 18.64
CA ALA A 37 14.43 -23.47 18.72
C ALA A 37 13.62 -23.95 17.50
N GLN A 38 12.65 -23.16 17.04
CA GLN A 38 11.87 -23.47 15.83
C GLN A 38 12.74 -23.45 14.58
N LEU A 39 13.71 -22.53 14.49
CA LEU A 39 14.69 -22.50 13.40
C LEU A 39 15.60 -23.74 13.37
N GLN A 40 15.65 -24.54 14.43
CA GLN A 40 16.34 -25.83 14.45
C GLN A 40 15.40 -27.02 14.23
N SER A 41 14.09 -26.85 14.46
CA SER A 41 13.09 -27.90 14.27
C SER A 41 12.89 -28.26 12.78
N VAL A 42 13.02 -29.54 12.47
CA VAL A 42 12.77 -30.09 11.13
C VAL A 42 11.31 -29.92 10.72
N GLU A 43 10.38 -30.08 11.67
CA GLU A 43 8.95 -29.95 11.41
C GLU A 43 8.58 -28.50 11.04
N TRP A 44 9.10 -27.55 11.82
CA TRP A 44 8.89 -26.13 11.54
C TRP A 44 9.47 -25.75 10.18
N LYS A 45 10.69 -26.18 9.86
CA LYS A 45 11.31 -25.95 8.54
C LYS A 45 10.48 -26.51 7.38
N LYS A 46 9.84 -27.68 7.57
CA LYS A 46 8.94 -28.26 6.55
C LYS A 46 7.69 -27.40 6.37
N LYS A 47 7.06 -26.94 7.45
CA LYS A 47 5.91 -26.03 7.40
C LYS A 47 6.28 -24.70 6.73
N ASP A 48 7.39 -24.09 7.15
CA ASP A 48 7.92 -22.86 6.57
C ASP A 48 8.22 -23.00 5.08
N ALA A 49 8.89 -24.07 4.65
CA ALA A 49 9.16 -24.30 3.23
C ALA A 49 7.89 -24.43 2.38
N LYS A 50 6.86 -25.11 2.90
CA LYS A 50 5.55 -25.21 2.24
C LYS A 50 4.88 -23.82 2.14
N ALA A 51 4.89 -23.05 3.23
CA ALA A 51 4.31 -21.71 3.25
C ALA A 51 5.01 -20.78 2.26
N ARG A 52 6.35 -20.74 2.26
CA ARG A 52 7.14 -19.97 1.29
C ARG A 52 6.83 -20.36 -0.15
N ARG A 53 6.70 -21.66 -0.44
CA ARG A 53 6.33 -22.14 -1.78
C ARG A 53 4.96 -21.62 -2.22
N ILE A 54 3.95 -21.68 -1.34
CA ILE A 54 2.61 -21.16 -1.64
C ILE A 54 2.69 -19.66 -1.95
N ILE A 55 3.32 -18.88 -1.07
CA ILE A 55 3.49 -17.44 -1.24
C ILE A 55 4.16 -17.15 -2.59
N VAL A 56 5.34 -17.69 -2.85
CA VAL A 56 6.09 -17.45 -4.11
C VAL A 56 5.29 -17.86 -5.35
N SER A 57 4.56 -18.97 -5.31
CA SER A 57 3.78 -19.46 -6.46
C SER A 57 2.60 -18.57 -6.84
N THR A 58 2.15 -17.72 -5.92
CA THR A 58 0.95 -16.90 -6.06
C THR A 58 1.28 -15.41 -6.30
N LEU A 59 2.55 -15.09 -6.50
CA LEU A 59 3.05 -13.75 -6.79
C LEU A 59 3.54 -13.64 -8.24
N GLU A 60 3.47 -12.44 -8.80
CA GLU A 60 4.14 -12.12 -10.05
C GLU A 60 5.60 -11.68 -9.85
N LYS A 61 6.39 -11.69 -10.94
CA LYS A 61 7.83 -11.37 -10.91
C LYS A 61 8.14 -10.01 -10.26
N HIS A 62 7.30 -9.01 -10.51
CA HIS A 62 7.49 -7.68 -9.92
C HIS A 62 7.30 -7.70 -8.39
N SER A 63 6.39 -8.52 -7.84
CA SER A 63 6.21 -8.65 -6.39
C SER A 63 7.32 -9.50 -5.76
N LEU A 64 7.79 -10.52 -6.50
CA LEU A 64 8.83 -11.45 -6.03
C LEU A 64 10.16 -10.75 -5.73
N ILE A 65 10.51 -9.69 -6.47
CA ILE A 65 11.77 -8.96 -6.26
C ILE A 65 11.85 -8.38 -4.84
N HIS A 66 10.71 -8.07 -4.22
CA HIS A 66 10.67 -7.47 -2.89
C HIS A 66 10.92 -8.47 -1.76
N ILE A 67 10.70 -9.76 -2.01
CA ILE A 67 10.80 -10.82 -0.99
C ILE A 67 11.92 -11.81 -1.27
N VAL A 68 12.71 -11.62 -2.34
CA VAL A 68 13.80 -12.52 -2.73
C VAL A 68 14.91 -12.60 -1.67
N THR A 69 15.06 -11.56 -0.86
CA THR A 69 16.04 -11.50 0.24
C THR A 69 15.50 -12.08 1.55
N CYS A 70 14.20 -12.38 1.63
CA CYS A 70 13.57 -12.95 2.82
C CYS A 70 13.92 -14.44 2.96
N THR A 71 14.22 -14.87 4.18
CA THR A 71 14.65 -16.23 4.47
C THR A 71 13.52 -17.10 5.02
N THR A 72 12.54 -16.48 5.69
CA THR A 72 11.40 -17.16 6.30
C THR A 72 10.07 -16.72 5.68
N SER A 73 9.06 -17.59 5.77
CA SER A 73 7.70 -17.29 5.34
C SER A 73 7.09 -16.11 6.12
N TYR A 74 7.44 -15.97 7.41
CA TYR A 74 7.11 -14.80 8.22
C TYR A 74 7.66 -13.50 7.61
N GLU A 75 8.96 -13.45 7.30
CA GLU A 75 9.59 -12.26 6.70
C GLU A 75 8.95 -11.91 5.36
N MET A 76 8.70 -12.91 4.50
CA MET A 76 8.00 -12.71 3.23
C MET A 76 6.62 -12.09 3.44
N TRP A 77 5.83 -12.64 4.37
CA TRP A 77 4.48 -12.17 4.65
C TRP A 77 4.46 -10.74 5.20
N GLN A 78 5.35 -10.44 6.16
CA GLN A 78 5.47 -9.09 6.73
C GLN A 78 5.93 -8.08 5.68
N LYS A 79 6.86 -8.45 4.80
CA LYS A 79 7.36 -7.53 3.76
C LYS A 79 6.29 -7.18 2.74
N LEU A 80 5.51 -8.16 2.30
CA LEU A 80 4.36 -7.90 1.42
C LEU A 80 3.34 -7.01 2.10
N LYS A 81 3.05 -7.26 3.39
CA LYS A 81 2.15 -6.43 4.18
C LYS A 81 2.65 -4.99 4.26
N GLU A 82 3.93 -4.79 4.57
CA GLU A 82 4.55 -3.46 4.66
C GLU A 82 4.42 -2.67 3.35
N ILE A 83 4.69 -3.30 2.21
CA ILE A 83 4.66 -2.64 0.89
C ILE A 83 3.23 -2.31 0.49
N TYR A 84 2.35 -3.30 0.45
CA TYR A 84 1.02 -3.12 -0.13
C TYR A 84 0.03 -2.42 0.82
N GLU A 85 0.19 -2.51 2.13
CA GLU A 85 -0.62 -1.69 3.05
C GLU A 85 -0.16 -0.22 3.03
N ARG A 86 1.14 0.06 2.84
CA ARG A 86 1.65 1.43 2.63
C ARG A 86 1.14 2.02 1.32
N ASP A 87 1.18 1.27 0.23
CA ASP A 87 0.66 1.70 -1.07
C ASP A 87 -0.85 1.97 -1.03
N SER A 88 -1.62 1.10 -0.35
CA SER A 88 -3.06 1.29 -0.18
C SER A 88 -3.40 2.58 0.59
N GLN A 89 -2.55 3.01 1.53
CA GLN A 89 -2.74 4.28 2.24
C GLN A 89 -2.35 5.48 1.36
N HIS A 90 -1.24 5.41 0.62
CA HIS A 90 -0.82 6.47 -0.29
C HIS A 90 -1.83 6.70 -1.43
N GLN A 91 -2.36 5.64 -2.01
CA GLN A 91 -3.36 5.73 -3.09
C GLN A 91 -4.69 6.35 -2.63
N LYS A 92 -5.02 6.28 -1.34
CA LYS A 92 -6.18 7.00 -0.79
C LYS A 92 -5.93 8.50 -0.62
N CYS A 93 -4.67 8.90 -0.41
CA CYS A 93 -4.29 10.30 -0.22
C CYS A 93 -4.09 11.07 -1.53
N ALA A 94 -3.63 10.40 -2.60
CA ALA A 94 -3.36 11.05 -3.88
C ALA A 94 -4.58 11.76 -4.51
N PRO A 95 -5.79 11.18 -4.54
CA PRO A 95 -6.96 11.85 -5.10
C PRO A 95 -7.41 13.07 -4.29
N ILE A 96 -7.16 13.06 -2.98
CA ILE A 96 -7.52 14.17 -2.09
C ILE A 96 -6.62 15.38 -2.38
N GLN A 97 -5.32 15.16 -2.61
CA GLN A 97 -4.39 16.23 -2.97
C GLN A 97 -4.76 16.88 -4.30
N GLU A 98 -5.04 16.09 -5.35
CA GLU A 98 -5.47 16.63 -6.65
C GLU A 98 -6.78 17.42 -6.53
N PHE A 99 -7.73 16.96 -5.71
CA PHE A 99 -8.98 17.68 -5.49
C PHE A 99 -8.77 19.02 -4.76
N PHE A 100 -7.88 19.06 -3.77
CA PHE A 100 -7.54 20.31 -3.06
C PHE A 100 -6.72 21.27 -3.92
N GLU A 101 -5.80 20.79 -4.75
CA GLU A 101 -5.03 21.61 -5.68
C GLU A 101 -5.92 22.19 -6.79
N TYR A 102 -6.85 21.41 -7.34
CA TYR A 102 -7.83 21.89 -8.31
C TYR A 102 -8.76 22.97 -7.72
N LYS A 103 -9.19 22.78 -6.45
CA LYS A 103 -10.00 23.78 -5.74
C LYS A 103 -9.23 25.08 -5.47
N LYS A 104 -7.92 24.98 -5.19
CA LYS A 104 -7.05 26.16 -4.96
C LYS A 104 -6.75 26.94 -6.25
N GLY A 105 -6.66 26.27 -7.39
CA GLY A 105 -6.55 26.94 -8.70
C GLY A 105 -7.82 27.70 -9.12
N SER A 106 -8.98 27.26 -8.63
CA SER A 106 -10.28 27.88 -8.94
C SER A 106 -10.59 29.10 -8.04
N ASP A 107 -10.10 29.12 -6.80
CA ASP A 107 -10.35 30.21 -5.84
C ASP A 107 -9.43 31.43 -6.07
N SER A 108 -8.22 31.18 -6.58
CA SER A 108 -7.28 32.27 -6.93
C SER A 108 -7.78 33.15 -8.08
N ASN A 109 -8.75 32.69 -8.86
CA ASN A 109 -9.27 33.41 -10.03
C ASN A 109 -10.53 34.24 -9.71
N MET A 110 -11.00 34.31 -8.45
CA MET A 110 -12.03 35.28 -8.04
C MET A 110 -11.47 36.42 -7.19
N ALA A 111 -10.46 36.16 -6.37
CA ALA A 111 -9.83 37.20 -5.54
C ALA A 111 -9.16 38.31 -6.39
N THR A 112 -8.63 37.97 -7.56
CA THR A 112 -7.98 38.95 -8.47
C THR A 112 -8.97 39.81 -9.25
N TYR A 113 -10.26 39.42 -9.37
CA TYR A 113 -11.26 40.23 -10.06
C TYR A 113 -11.93 41.27 -9.16
N ILE A 114 -11.91 41.08 -7.84
CA ILE A 114 -12.48 42.06 -6.90
C ILE A 114 -11.56 43.27 -6.75
N THR A 115 -10.25 43.11 -6.92
CA THR A 115 -9.28 44.22 -6.82
C THR A 115 -9.26 45.15 -8.05
N ASP A 116 -9.85 44.74 -9.18
CA ASP A 116 -9.90 45.57 -10.40
C ASP A 116 -11.13 46.50 -10.46
N LYS A 117 -12.12 46.34 -9.56
CA LYS A 117 -13.43 47.02 -9.66
C LYS A 117 -13.70 48.15 -8.68
N GLU A 118 -12.73 48.54 -7.83
CA GLU A 118 -12.85 49.70 -6.92
C GLU A 118 -11.98 50.88 -7.38
N GLY A 119 -11.90 51.11 -8.70
CA GLY A 119 -11.35 52.31 -9.31
C GLY A 119 -12.45 53.25 -9.81
N ILE A 120 -13.19 53.91 -8.91
CA ILE A 120 -14.10 55.00 -9.30
C ILE A 120 -13.32 56.33 -9.31
N PRO A 121 -13.29 57.05 -10.45
CA PRO A 121 -12.40 58.18 -10.68
C PRO A 121 -12.99 59.52 -10.24
N GLY A 122 -12.11 60.38 -9.69
CA GLY A 122 -12.05 61.82 -9.92
C GLY A 122 -13.28 62.69 -9.61
N VAL A 123 -13.21 63.46 -8.52
CA VAL A 123 -13.91 64.75 -8.40
C VAL A 123 -12.86 65.84 -8.09
N PRO A 124 -12.78 66.94 -8.87
CA PRO A 124 -11.67 67.87 -8.80
C PRO A 124 -11.84 68.88 -7.65
N LEU A 125 -10.78 69.06 -6.85
CA LEU A 125 -10.66 70.22 -5.97
C LEU A 125 -10.07 71.40 -6.77
N ARG A 126 -10.94 72.29 -7.22
CA ARG A 126 -10.61 73.70 -7.47
C ARG A 126 -11.32 74.51 -6.40
N PHE A 127 -10.56 75.16 -5.51
CA PHE A 127 -10.64 76.58 -5.15
C PHE A 127 -9.38 76.93 -4.36
#